data_AF-A0A6J5GAG6-F1
#
_entry.id   AF-A0A6J5GAG6-F1
#
_cell.length_a   1.000
_cell.length_b   1.000
_cell.length_c   1.000
_cell.angle_alpha   90.00
_cell.angle_beta   90.00
_cell.angle_gamma   90.00
#
_symmetry.space_group_name_H-M   'P 1'
#
loop_
_entity.id
_entity.type
_entity.pdbx_description
1 polymer ?
#
loop_
_entity_poly.entity_id
_entity_poly.type
_entity_poly.pdbx_seq_one_letter_code
_entity_poly.pdbx_strand_id
1 'polypeptide(L)' 'MKNCFDYQLIERFGYGMAVYIAAKASAMQRRMDACNVERKAAGRRLLENMSIDEIVSVLRRKGQISV' A
#
# COMPACT_ATOMS: atom_id res chain seq x y z
N MET A 1 -26.68 -8.54 -39.38
CA MET A 1 -26.29 -7.90 -38.09
C MET A 1 -25.41 -6.71 -38.42
N LYS A 2 -25.85 -5.49 -38.09
CA LYS A 2 -25.01 -4.29 -38.23
C LYS A 2 -24.10 -4.22 -37.00
N ASN A 3 -22.78 -4.28 -37.20
CA ASN A 3 -21.81 -4.12 -36.13
C ASN A 3 -21.93 -2.69 -35.59
N CYS A 4 -22.48 -2.54 -34.39
CA CYS A 4 -22.56 -1.26 -33.67
C CYS A 4 -21.20 -0.84 -33.05
N PHE A 5 -20.09 -1.38 -33.56
CA PHE A 5 -18.75 -1.01 -33.13
C PHE A 5 -18.28 0.18 -33.95
N ASP A 6 -18.65 1.38 -33.47
CA ASP A 6 -18.14 2.64 -33.98
C ASP A 6 -16.70 2.83 -33.47
N TYR A 7 -15.72 2.46 -34.30
CA TYR A 7 -14.30 2.57 -34.00
C TYR A 7 -13.88 3.99 -33.65
N GLN A 8 -14.51 4.99 -34.27
CA GLN A 8 -14.21 6.41 -34.01
C GLN A 8 -14.68 6.83 -32.62
N LEU A 9 -15.77 6.25 -32.13
CA LEU A 9 -16.25 6.46 -30.77
C LEU A 9 -15.26 5.90 -29.73
N ILE A 10 -14.73 4.70 -29.98
CA ILE A 10 -13.70 4.08 -29.13
C ILE A 10 -12.40 4.87 -29.15
N GLU A 11 -11.96 5.35 -30.31
CA GLU A 11 -10.71 6.11 -30.41
C GLU A 11 -10.81 7.45 -29.66
N ARG A 12 -11.96 8.12 -29.78
CA ARG A 12 -12.17 9.47 -29.24
C ARG A 12 -12.52 9.48 -27.75
N PHE A 13 -13.32 8.53 -27.27
CA PHE A 13 -13.70 8.42 -25.85
C PHE A 13 -12.84 7.44 -25.06
N GLY A 14 -12.35 6.37 -25.70
CA GLY A 14 -11.53 5.34 -25.06
C GLY A 14 -10.18 5.88 -24.59
N TYR A 15 -9.53 6.77 -25.36
CA TYR A 15 -8.30 7.41 -24.92
C TYR A 15 -8.52 8.30 -23.70
N GLY A 16 -9.59 9.11 -23.70
CA GLY A 16 -9.97 9.92 -22.54
C GLY A 16 -10.25 9.06 -21.31
N MET A 17 -10.89 7.90 -21.51
CA MET A 17 -11.17 6.97 -20.42
C MET A 17 -9.92 6.27 -19.88
N ALA A 18 -8.99 5.88 -20.76
CA ALA A 18 -7.70 5.34 -20.36
C ALA A 18 -6.89 6.36 -19.55
N VAL A 19 -6.85 7.62 -19.98
CA VAL A 19 -6.18 8.71 -19.25
C VAL A 19 -6.82 8.94 -17.88
N TYR A 20 -8.15 8.95 -17.80
CA TYR A 20 -8.87 9.10 -16.53
C TYR A 20 -8.58 7.94 -15.56
N ILE A 21 -8.62 6.70 -16.06
CA ILE A 21 -8.32 5.51 -15.25
C ILE A 21 -6.87 5.56 -14.77
N ALA A 22 -5.92 5.88 -15.65
CA ALA A 22 -4.52 6.03 -15.28
C ALA A 22 -4.33 7.10 -14.20
N ALA A 23 -4.96 8.27 -14.35
CA ALA A 23 -4.89 9.33 -13.36
C ALA A 23 -5.45 8.89 -11.99
N LYS A 24 -6.58 8.19 -11.96
CA LYS A 24 -7.17 7.64 -10.74
C LYS A 24 -6.29 6.57 -10.10
N ALA A 25 -5.73 5.66 -10.90
CA ALA A 25 -4.82 4.62 -10.42
C ALA A 25 -3.55 5.23 -9.81
N SER A 26 -2.93 6.21 -10.49
CA SER A 26 -1.76 6.91 -9.96
C SER A 26 -2.06 7.71 -8.69
N ALA A 27 -3.26 8.27 -8.55
CA ALA A 27 -3.67 8.92 -7.31
C ALA A 27 -3.86 7.90 -6.16
N MET A 28 -4.45 6.74 -6.45
CA MET A 28 -4.60 5.65 -5.49
C MET A 28 -3.24 5.13 -5.02
N GLN A 29 -2.31 4.90 -5.95
CA GLN A 29 -0.97 4.43 -5.64
C GLN A 29 -0.23 5.40 -4.70
N ARG A 30 -0.26 6.70 -4.99
CA ARG A 30 0.31 7.73 -4.09
C ARG A 30 -0.27 7.70 -2.68
N ARG A 31 -1.58 7.46 -2.55
CA ARG A 31 -2.22 7.34 -1.22
C ARG A 31 -1.78 6.07 -0.49
N MET A 32 -1.62 4.96 -1.20
CA MET A 32 -1.09 3.71 -0.63
C MET A 32 0.35 3.89 -0.16
N ASP A 33 1.18 4.58 -0.95
CA ASP A 33 2.57 4.86 -0.59
C ASP A 33 2.65 5.73 0.67
N ALA A 34 1.83 6.78 0.76
CA ALA A 34 1.74 7.61 1.96
C ALA A 34 1.33 6.79 3.20
N CYS A 35 0.30 5.95 3.08
CA CYS A 35 -0.12 5.07 4.17
C CYS A 35 0.98 4.07 4.57
N ASN A 36 1.72 3.53 3.60
CA ASN A 36 2.84 2.64 3.87
C ASN A 36 3.99 3.33 4.61
N VAL A 37 4.28 4.60 4.27
CA VAL A 37 5.26 5.42 5.00
C VAL A 37 4.81 5.60 6.46
N GLU A 38 3.54 5.96 6.69
CA GLU A 38 2.98 6.10 8.04
C GLU A 38 3.05 4.78 8.83
N ARG A 39 2.67 3.65 8.21
CA ARG A 39 2.72 2.34 8.85
C ARG A 39 4.15 1.93 9.18
N LYS A 40 5.13 2.19 8.31
CA LYS A 40 6.55 1.95 8.59
C LYS A 40 7.03 2.81 9.75
N ALA A 41 6.67 4.09 9.79
CA ALA A 41 7.02 4.97 10.89
C ALA A 41 6.39 4.52 12.22
N ALA A 42 5.11 4.13 12.22
CA ALA A 42 4.42 3.62 13.39
C ALA A 42 5.00 2.28 13.88
N GLY A 43 5.26 1.34 12.97
CA GLY A 43 5.90 0.06 13.31
C GLY A 43 7.31 0.24 13.86
N ARG A 44 8.09 1.18 13.29
CA ARG A 44 9.42 1.53 13.80
C ARG A 44 9.35 2.14 15.20
N ARG A 45 8.40 3.05 15.46
CA ARG A 45 8.17 3.61 16.80
C ARG A 45 7.84 2.55 17.84
N LEU A 46 7.06 1.52 17.48
CA LEU A 46 6.76 0.42 18.39
C LEU A 46 8.02 -0.37 18.81
N LEU A 47 8.98 -0.51 17.91
CA LEU A 47 10.27 -1.16 18.20
C LEU A 47 11.23 -0.23 18.94
N GLU A 48 11.23 1.07 18.64
CA GLU A 48 12.07 2.07 19.31
C GLU A 48 11.60 2.37 20.74
N ASN A 49 10.29 2.30 21.00
CA ASN A 49 9.72 2.51 22.32
C ASN A 49 9.73 1.25 23.20
N MET A 50 10.02 0.08 22.64
CA MET A 50 10.12 -1.15 23.41
C MET A 50 11.47 -1.19 24.09
N SER A 51 11.47 -1.25 25.42
CA SER A 51 12.74 -1.33 26.17
C SER A 51 13.41 -2.69 25.93
N ILE A 52 14.76 -2.72 25.99
CA ILE A 52 15.51 -3.98 25.93
C ILE A 52 15.04 -4.94 27.02
N ASP A 53 14.65 -4.43 28.19
CA ASP A 53 14.12 -5.24 29.29
C ASP A 53 12.78 -5.90 28.96
N GLU A 54 11.90 -5.24 28.21
CA GLU A 54 10.66 -5.86 27.73
C GLU A 54 10.93 -6.96 26.71
N ILE A 55 11.89 -6.75 25.81
CA ILE A 55 12.32 -7.76 24.82
C ILE A 55 12.92 -8.96 25.54
N VAL A 56 13.85 -8.74 26.48
CA VAL A 56 14.49 -9.78 27.28
C VAL A 56 13.46 -10.53 28.13
N SER A 57 12.49 -9.83 28.73
CA SER A 57 11.38 -10.42 29.48
C SER A 57 10.53 -11.36 28.63
N VAL A 58 10.21 -10.96 27.39
CA VAL A 58 9.45 -11.82 26.46
C VAL A 58 10.27 -13.02 26.00
N LEU A 59 11.56 -12.82 25.68
CA LEU A 59 12.45 -13.91 25.25
C LEU A 59 12.68 -14.94 26.37
N ARG A 60 12.82 -14.49 27.62
CA ARG A 60 12.87 -15.37 28.80
C ARG A 60 11.57 -16.14 28.99
N ARG A 61 10.41 -15.49 28.90
CA ARG A 61 9.09 -16.18 28.98
C ARG A 61 8.89 -17.23 27.90
N LYS A 62 9.48 -17.03 26.71
CA LYS A 62 9.45 -17.99 25.60
C LYS A 62 10.54 -19.07 25.69
N GLY A 63 11.40 -19.03 26.71
CA GLY A 63 12.50 -19.99 26.88
C GLY A 63 13.58 -19.88 25.80
N GLN A 64 13.67 -18.75 25.09
CA GLN A 64 14.63 -18.58 23.98
C GLN A 64 16.02 -18.12 24.46
N ILE A 65 16.11 -17.61 25.68
CA ILE A 65 17.37 -17.24 26.34
C ILE A 65 17.34 -17.74 27.79
N SER A 66 18.45 -18.31 28.25
CA SER A 66 18.62 -18.69 29.66
C SER A 66 18.96 -17.46 30.51
N VAL A 67 18.61 -17.53 31.79
CA VAL A 67 18.95 -16.50 32.79
C VAL A 67 20.46 -16.35 32.89
#